data_AF-A0A7C4CEQ5-F1
#
_entry.id   AF-A0A7C4CEQ5-F1
#
_cell.length_a   1.000
_cell.length_b   1.000
_cell.length_c   1.000
_cell.angle_alpha   90.00
_cell.angle_beta   90.00
_cell.angle_gamma   90.00
#
_symmetry.space_group_name_H-M   'P 1'
#
loop_
_entity.id
_entity.type
_entity.pdbx_description
1 polymer ?
#
loop_
_entity_poly.entity_id
_entity_poly.type
_entity_poly.pdbx_seq_one_letter_code
_entity_poly.pdbx_strand_id
1 'polypeptide(L)'
;MFDFQNQPVDVQLVYSEALKHGRIVGGKAYGSWSKNRMAAFILYNYGIELVEIPEAEFLPNKKGNDIRLAVDCIEMALHNKIIDTFFLVTGDADFTALVYKLKSYGKRVIALARMRSTSYELVSAVDLFIPYEDIVKNERLVDPIDRLSEELEIFLKRSGKEFTVENISRFLNAFNINPSKYGYETMSSLVDTIYERKVERPEKMKEIKLILIREAIFGTLTDESLSVLSKANHVNLSDLKTALEILLHDGILEKQDNTYSVIRNKAFFATLLEKYPVEYTSLVNFLEKVYKAFMNGKVKSLNQIQQSEFKLSSTEFKSYLEAVKRSGCLKGIDDTDYISYSTPAKLVCDLEVFKTRTFSYYIKRVLSHTFVFREELEYIKELVFSNDQTLFDSCLHYLIKNGEVTELGNVYFYTPK
;
A
#
# COMPACT_ATOMS: atom_id res chain seq x y z
N MET A 1 17.33 -4.16 -23.64
CA MET A 1 16.67 -4.73 -24.83
C MET A 1 16.36 -6.18 -24.52
N PHE A 2 15.07 -6.53 -24.43
CA PHE A 2 14.65 -7.88 -24.01
C PHE A 2 14.21 -8.73 -25.18
N ASP A 3 14.93 -9.82 -25.42
CA ASP A 3 14.44 -10.91 -26.27
C ASP A 3 13.52 -11.83 -25.44
N PHE A 4 12.38 -11.27 -25.01
CA PHE A 4 11.53 -11.90 -24.00
C PHE A 4 10.90 -13.21 -24.50
N GLN A 5 10.64 -13.29 -25.81
CA GLN A 5 10.08 -14.49 -26.45
C GLN A 5 10.99 -15.71 -26.32
N ASN A 6 12.29 -15.54 -26.59
CA ASN A 6 13.27 -16.62 -26.51
C ASN A 6 13.81 -16.80 -25.08
N GLN A 7 13.91 -15.71 -24.32
CA GLN A 7 14.53 -15.67 -23.00
C GLN A 7 13.59 -15.06 -21.95
N PRO A 8 12.52 -15.77 -21.54
CA PRO A 8 11.66 -15.30 -20.47
C PRO A 8 12.42 -15.29 -19.14
N VAL A 9 12.42 -14.11 -18.53
CA VAL A 9 13.17 -13.79 -17.30
C VAL A 9 12.30 -12.95 -16.38
N ASP A 10 12.74 -12.89 -15.13
CA ASP A 10 12.20 -11.96 -14.17
C ASP A 10 12.60 -10.51 -14.50
N VAL A 11 11.62 -9.70 -14.86
CA VAL A 11 11.84 -8.32 -15.29
C VAL A 11 12.40 -7.46 -14.16
N GLN A 12 11.95 -7.68 -12.91
CA GLN A 12 12.36 -6.87 -11.76
C GLN A 12 13.83 -7.12 -11.42
N LEU A 13 14.25 -8.39 -11.44
CA LEU A 13 15.66 -8.76 -11.22
C LEU A 13 16.57 -8.20 -12.29
N VAL A 14 16.19 -8.34 -13.56
CA VAL A 14 16.99 -7.85 -14.69
C VAL A 14 17.08 -6.33 -14.67
N TYR A 15 15.98 -5.63 -14.38
CA TYR A 15 15.98 -4.17 -14.26
C TYR A 15 16.89 -3.70 -13.11
N SER A 16 16.79 -4.35 -11.96
CA SER A 16 17.63 -4.05 -10.79
C SER A 16 19.11 -4.29 -11.05
N GLU A 17 19.45 -5.35 -11.80
CA GLU A 17 20.83 -5.59 -12.22
C GLU A 17 21.31 -4.52 -13.21
N ALA A 18 20.49 -4.19 -14.22
CA ALA A 18 20.83 -3.18 -15.22
C ALA A 18 21.12 -1.81 -14.59
N LEU A 19 20.40 -1.41 -13.53
CA LEU A 19 20.64 -0.17 -12.78
C LEU A 19 22.05 -0.09 -12.16
N LYS A 20 22.69 -1.22 -11.85
CA LYS A 20 24.07 -1.24 -11.32
C LYS A 20 25.10 -0.81 -12.36
N HIS A 21 24.74 -0.88 -13.65
CA HIS A 21 25.61 -0.56 -14.78
C HIS A 21 25.36 0.83 -15.37
N GLY A 22 24.45 1.61 -14.77
CA GLY A 22 24.21 2.99 -15.14
C GLY A 22 22.73 3.37 -15.10
N ARG A 23 22.45 4.62 -15.46
CA ARG A 23 21.08 5.12 -15.58
C ARG A 23 20.40 4.50 -16.80
N ILE A 24 19.24 3.88 -16.60
CA ILE A 24 18.41 3.37 -17.69
C ILE A 24 17.71 4.56 -18.37
N VAL A 25 18.05 4.81 -19.64
CA VAL A 25 17.48 5.91 -20.44
C VAL A 25 16.30 5.46 -21.32
N GLY A 26 16.12 4.15 -21.48
CA GLY A 26 15.03 3.55 -22.24
C GLY A 26 15.25 2.06 -22.43
N GLY A 27 14.24 1.36 -22.93
CA GLY A 27 14.36 -0.04 -23.27
C GLY A 27 13.15 -0.52 -24.04
N LYS A 28 13.37 -1.55 -24.87
CA LYS A 28 12.32 -2.27 -25.58
C LYS A 28 12.35 -3.75 -25.21
N ALA A 29 11.18 -4.37 -25.20
CA ALA A 29 11.00 -5.79 -25.05
C ALA A 29 10.22 -6.35 -26.24
N TYR A 30 10.64 -7.53 -26.72
CA TYR A 30 10.08 -8.17 -27.91
C TYR A 30 9.46 -9.51 -27.52
N GLY A 31 8.16 -9.67 -27.78
CA GLY A 31 7.46 -10.91 -27.54
C GLY A 31 5.95 -10.81 -27.78
N SER A 32 5.25 -11.93 -27.54
CA SER A 32 3.79 -11.95 -27.63
C SER A 32 3.16 -11.62 -26.28
N TRP A 33 2.58 -10.42 -26.18
CA TRP A 33 2.05 -9.89 -24.92
C TRP A 33 0.63 -10.39 -24.63
N SER A 34 -0.10 -10.82 -25.66
CA SER A 34 -1.43 -11.44 -25.51
C SER A 34 -1.41 -12.65 -24.57
N LYS A 35 -0.34 -13.46 -24.63
CA LYS A 35 -0.08 -14.63 -23.78
C LYS A 35 0.59 -14.28 -22.46
N ASN A 36 1.38 -13.21 -22.41
CA ASN A 36 2.22 -12.82 -21.28
C ASN A 36 1.76 -11.50 -20.63
N ARG A 37 0.46 -11.37 -20.36
CA ARG A 37 -0.16 -10.11 -19.91
C ARG A 37 0.47 -9.54 -18.63
N MET A 38 0.80 -10.41 -17.67
CA MET A 38 1.43 -9.97 -16.41
C MET A 38 2.84 -9.41 -16.66
N ALA A 39 3.66 -10.12 -17.43
CA ALA A 39 5.00 -9.65 -17.78
C ALA A 39 4.96 -8.35 -18.59
N ALA A 40 4.00 -8.21 -19.51
CA ALA A 40 3.76 -6.98 -20.25
C ALA A 40 3.44 -5.80 -19.31
N PHE A 41 2.55 -6.01 -18.33
CA PHE A 41 2.23 -5.00 -17.33
C PHE A 41 3.44 -4.60 -16.49
N ILE A 42 4.24 -5.58 -16.04
CA ILE A 42 5.46 -5.32 -15.26
C ILE A 42 6.47 -4.52 -16.10
N LEU A 43 6.78 -4.95 -17.34
CA LEU A 43 7.67 -4.24 -18.25
C LEU A 43 7.22 -2.79 -18.48
N TYR A 44 5.92 -2.57 -18.71
CA TYR A 44 5.33 -1.25 -18.84
C TYR A 44 5.51 -0.41 -17.57
N ASN A 45 5.37 -1.01 -16.37
CA ASN A 45 5.60 -0.30 -15.10
C ASN A 45 7.05 0.18 -14.95
N TYR A 46 8.01 -0.56 -15.51
CA TYR A 46 9.43 -0.17 -15.55
C TYR A 46 9.79 0.78 -16.71
N GLY A 47 8.80 1.26 -17.47
CA GLY A 47 9.01 2.15 -18.60
C GLY A 47 9.66 1.48 -19.81
N ILE A 48 9.54 0.16 -19.92
CA ILE A 48 10.02 -0.61 -21.08
C ILE A 48 8.93 -0.65 -22.15
N GLU A 49 9.28 -0.22 -23.36
CA GLU A 49 8.41 -0.27 -24.53
C GLU A 49 8.13 -1.72 -24.93
N LEU A 50 6.86 -2.04 -25.17
CA LEU A 50 6.42 -3.38 -25.58
C LEU A 50 6.30 -3.42 -27.11
N VAL A 51 7.14 -4.23 -27.75
CA VAL A 51 7.05 -4.52 -29.18
C VAL A 51 6.35 -5.86 -29.34
N GLU A 52 5.10 -5.83 -29.85
CA GLU A 52 4.33 -7.05 -30.10
C GLU A 52 4.95 -7.82 -31.27
N ILE A 53 5.24 -9.09 -31.02
CA ILE A 53 5.63 -10.05 -32.03
C ILE A 53 4.50 -11.07 -32.15
N PRO A 54 3.68 -11.02 -33.23
CA PRO A 54 2.58 -11.94 -33.41
C PRO A 54 3.09 -13.38 -33.53
N GLU A 55 2.61 -14.26 -32.65
CA GLU A 55 2.75 -15.70 -32.79
C GLU A 55 1.48 -16.27 -33.42
N ALA A 56 1.58 -16.81 -34.63
CA ALA A 56 0.53 -17.64 -35.20
C ALA A 56 0.88 -19.11 -34.91
N GLU A 57 -0.07 -19.88 -34.34
CA GLU A 57 0.12 -21.30 -33.98
C GLU A 57 0.63 -22.17 -35.14
N PHE A 58 0.35 -21.78 -36.39
CA PHE A 58 0.72 -22.52 -37.60
C PHE A 58 1.84 -21.86 -38.44
N LEU A 59 2.35 -20.70 -38.03
CA LEU A 59 3.45 -19.99 -38.71
C LEU A 59 4.44 -19.47 -37.65
N PRO A 60 5.45 -20.27 -37.29
CA PRO A 60 6.49 -19.81 -36.38
C PRO A 60 7.27 -18.69 -37.07
N ASN A 61 7.09 -17.45 -36.63
CA ASN A 61 7.87 -16.32 -37.12
C ASN A 61 9.27 -16.32 -36.46
N LYS A 62 10.01 -17.41 -36.67
CA LYS A 62 11.17 -17.86 -35.88
C LYS A 62 12.38 -16.91 -35.85
N LYS A 63 12.40 -15.83 -36.65
CA LYS A 63 13.53 -14.88 -36.75
C LYS A 63 13.12 -13.40 -36.88
N GLY A 64 11.82 -13.10 -36.86
CA GLY A 64 11.34 -11.72 -37.09
C GLY A 64 11.63 -10.78 -35.92
N ASN A 65 11.59 -11.30 -34.69
CA ASN A 65 11.96 -10.59 -33.47
C ASN A 65 13.44 -10.23 -33.44
N ASP A 66 14.34 -11.15 -33.81
CA ASP A 66 15.79 -10.93 -33.74
C ASP A 66 16.24 -9.82 -34.68
N ILE A 67 15.73 -9.85 -35.92
CA ILE A 67 15.99 -8.81 -36.91
C ILE A 67 15.47 -7.47 -36.42
N ARG A 68 14.24 -7.43 -35.88
CA ARG A 68 13.65 -6.19 -35.40
C ARG A 68 14.43 -5.59 -34.23
N LEU A 69 14.80 -6.42 -33.26
CA LEU A 69 15.62 -6.03 -32.11
C LEU A 69 16.96 -5.46 -32.58
N ALA A 70 17.64 -6.14 -33.51
CA ALA A 70 18.91 -5.68 -34.04
C ALA A 70 18.79 -4.33 -34.75
N VAL A 71 17.75 -4.13 -35.57
CA VAL A 71 17.49 -2.86 -36.26
C VAL A 71 17.25 -1.74 -35.26
N ASP A 72 16.39 -1.94 -34.27
CA ASP A 72 16.11 -0.94 -33.22
C ASP A 72 17.39 -0.58 -32.44
N CYS A 73 18.22 -1.56 -32.09
CA CYS A 73 19.50 -1.32 -31.41
C CYS A 73 20.44 -0.43 -32.23
N ILE A 74 20.58 -0.72 -33.54
CA ILE A 74 21.44 0.07 -34.43
C ILE A 74 20.88 1.49 -34.62
N GLU A 75 19.57 1.63 -34.79
CA GLU A 75 18.91 2.93 -34.89
C GLU A 75 19.15 3.77 -33.63
N MET A 76 18.95 3.18 -32.44
CA MET A 76 19.22 3.84 -31.16
C MET A 76 20.68 4.24 -31.01
N ALA A 77 21.63 3.39 -31.42
CA ALA A 77 23.06 3.67 -31.33
C ALA A 77 23.48 4.85 -32.21
N LEU A 78 22.84 5.01 -33.37
CA LEU A 78 23.15 6.07 -34.34
C LEU A 78 22.50 7.42 -33.96
N HIS A 79 21.25 7.40 -33.51
CA HIS A 79 20.50 8.64 -33.27
C HIS A 79 20.61 9.16 -31.83
N ASN A 80 20.94 8.31 -30.86
CA ASN A 80 21.03 8.69 -29.46
C ASN A 80 22.47 8.56 -28.93
N LYS A 81 23.22 9.66 -29.03
CA LYS A 81 24.62 9.73 -28.58
C LYS A 81 24.80 9.57 -27.07
N ILE A 82 23.74 9.78 -26.28
CA ILE A 82 23.77 9.66 -24.81
C ILE A 82 23.85 8.19 -24.38
N ILE A 83 23.39 7.25 -25.22
CA ILE A 83 23.51 5.82 -24.92
C ILE A 83 24.96 5.40 -25.14
N ASP A 84 25.67 5.09 -24.05
CA ASP A 84 27.01 4.52 -24.08
C ASP A 84 27.02 2.98 -23.94
N THR A 85 25.97 2.42 -23.33
CA THR A 85 25.89 1.01 -22.95
C THR A 85 24.59 0.38 -23.45
N PHE A 86 24.71 -0.75 -24.13
CA PHE A 86 23.59 -1.61 -24.51
C PHE A 86 23.52 -2.82 -23.59
N PHE A 87 22.40 -2.95 -22.90
CA PHE A 87 22.08 -4.09 -22.06
C PHE A 87 21.13 -5.04 -22.81
N LEU A 88 21.64 -6.17 -23.27
CA LEU A 88 20.92 -7.17 -24.05
C LEU A 88 20.50 -8.34 -23.16
N VAL A 89 19.24 -8.73 -23.22
CA VAL A 89 18.72 -9.88 -22.47
C VAL A 89 18.43 -10.99 -23.47
N THR A 90 19.49 -11.70 -23.85
CA THR A 90 19.48 -12.78 -24.86
C THR A 90 20.72 -13.65 -24.71
N GLY A 91 20.55 -14.95 -24.99
CA GLY A 91 21.64 -15.92 -25.07
C GLY A 91 21.98 -16.33 -26.50
N ASP A 92 21.29 -15.76 -27.50
CA ASP A 92 21.37 -16.23 -28.89
C ASP A 92 22.64 -15.72 -29.60
N ALA A 93 23.37 -16.67 -30.21
CA ALA A 93 24.57 -16.42 -30.99
C ALA A 93 24.29 -15.53 -32.22
N ASP A 94 23.07 -15.54 -32.75
CA ASP A 94 22.69 -14.74 -33.93
C ASP A 94 22.86 -13.22 -33.67
N PHE A 95 22.87 -12.77 -32.41
CA PHE A 95 23.16 -11.37 -32.05
C PHE A 95 24.65 -10.99 -32.02
N THR A 96 25.57 -11.93 -32.24
CA THR A 96 27.01 -11.66 -32.20
C THR A 96 27.42 -10.57 -33.20
N ALA A 97 26.82 -10.55 -34.40
CA ALA A 97 27.06 -9.50 -35.40
C ALA A 97 26.60 -8.11 -34.91
N LEU A 98 25.47 -8.05 -34.21
CA LEU A 98 24.99 -6.82 -33.57
C LEU A 98 25.97 -6.33 -32.51
N VAL A 99 26.47 -7.22 -31.65
CA VAL A 99 27.44 -6.90 -30.60
C VAL A 99 28.69 -6.25 -31.18
N TYR A 100 29.31 -6.88 -32.19
CA TYR A 100 30.49 -6.31 -32.84
C TYR A 100 30.21 -4.96 -33.48
N LYS A 101 29.03 -4.80 -34.10
CA LYS A 101 28.66 -3.53 -34.71
C LYS A 101 28.49 -2.41 -33.67
N LEU A 102 27.80 -2.67 -32.57
CA LEU A 102 27.66 -1.73 -31.45
C LEU A 102 29.03 -1.34 -30.87
N LYS A 103 29.93 -2.31 -30.67
CA LYS A 103 31.29 -2.06 -30.19
C LYS A 103 32.11 -1.22 -31.17
N SER A 104 31.97 -1.46 -32.48
CA SER A 104 32.60 -0.59 -33.50
C SER A 104 32.09 0.85 -33.50
N TYR A 105 30.91 1.10 -32.92
CA TYR A 105 30.39 2.45 -32.67
C TYR A 105 30.80 3.01 -31.30
N GLY A 106 31.73 2.35 -30.61
CA GLY A 106 32.24 2.75 -29.31
C GLY A 106 31.24 2.51 -28.16
N LYS A 107 30.25 1.63 -28.35
CA LYS A 107 29.28 1.29 -27.32
C LYS A 107 29.77 0.10 -26.50
N ARG A 108 29.58 0.16 -25.19
CA ARG A 108 29.73 -1.00 -24.31
C ARG A 108 28.53 -1.92 -24.47
N VAL A 109 28.73 -3.22 -24.51
CA VAL A 109 27.66 -4.22 -24.65
C VAL A 109 27.72 -5.21 -23.49
N ILE A 110 26.63 -5.27 -22.73
CA ILE A 110 26.43 -6.21 -21.64
C ILE A 110 25.34 -7.18 -22.08
N ALA A 111 25.57 -8.48 -21.96
CA ALA A 111 24.53 -9.50 -22.17
C ALA A 111 24.18 -10.21 -20.87
N LEU A 112 22.90 -10.52 -20.71
CA LEU A 112 22.36 -11.27 -19.58
C LEU A 112 21.46 -12.38 -20.11
N ALA A 113 21.78 -13.63 -19.78
CA ALA A 113 20.98 -14.79 -20.15
C ALA A 113 21.29 -15.99 -19.26
N ARG A 114 20.48 -17.05 -19.39
CA ARG A 114 20.77 -18.32 -18.72
C ARG A 114 22.02 -18.94 -19.33
N MET A 115 22.99 -19.31 -18.48
CA MET A 115 24.29 -19.82 -18.93
C MET A 115 24.14 -21.05 -19.85
N ARG A 116 23.18 -21.94 -19.54
CA ARG A 116 22.97 -23.18 -20.32
C ARG A 116 22.41 -22.96 -21.72
N SER A 117 21.72 -21.85 -21.96
CA SER A 117 21.12 -21.51 -23.25
C SER A 117 21.88 -20.40 -23.97
N THR A 118 23.11 -20.11 -23.53
CA THR A 118 23.95 -19.07 -24.11
C THR A 118 25.11 -19.69 -24.86
N SER A 119 25.39 -19.21 -26.08
CA SER A 119 26.53 -19.66 -26.88
C SER A 119 27.86 -19.08 -26.38
N TYR A 120 28.94 -19.83 -26.54
CA TYR A 120 30.28 -19.36 -26.18
C TYR A 120 30.71 -18.16 -27.05
N GLU A 121 30.24 -18.12 -28.29
CA GLU A 121 30.47 -17.05 -29.24
C GLU A 121 29.91 -15.72 -28.75
N LEU A 122 28.67 -15.71 -28.23
CA LEU A 122 28.07 -14.49 -27.70
C LEU A 122 28.79 -14.02 -26.44
N VAL A 123 29.10 -14.95 -25.51
CA VAL A 123 29.83 -14.66 -24.27
C VAL A 123 31.19 -14.02 -24.57
N SER A 124 31.88 -14.52 -25.60
CA SER A 124 33.20 -14.00 -26.00
C SER A 124 33.12 -12.65 -26.73
N ALA A 125 31.98 -12.31 -27.33
CA ALA A 125 31.83 -11.09 -28.11
C ALA A 125 31.51 -9.85 -27.25
N VAL A 126 30.72 -10.02 -26.19
CA VAL A 126 30.26 -8.94 -25.31
C VAL A 126 31.36 -8.43 -24.39
N ASP A 127 31.20 -7.24 -23.83
CA ASP A 127 32.17 -6.66 -22.87
C ASP A 127 31.96 -7.20 -21.45
N LEU A 128 30.73 -7.58 -21.12
CA LEU A 128 30.38 -8.25 -19.88
C LEU A 128 29.22 -9.22 -20.15
N PHE A 129 29.38 -10.45 -19.72
CA PHE A 129 28.30 -11.42 -19.65
C PHE A 129 27.88 -11.62 -18.19
N ILE A 130 26.58 -11.54 -17.92
CA ILE A 130 26.00 -11.74 -16.59
C ILE A 130 25.12 -12.99 -16.64
N PRO A 131 25.55 -14.12 -16.03
CA PRO A 131 24.70 -15.30 -15.92
C PRO A 131 23.43 -14.98 -15.12
N TYR A 132 22.26 -15.28 -15.70
CA TYR A 132 20.98 -15.05 -15.02
C TYR A 132 20.89 -15.80 -13.69
N GLU A 133 21.49 -16.99 -13.63
CA GLU A 133 21.58 -17.82 -12.43
C GLU A 133 22.24 -17.09 -11.25
N ASP A 134 23.21 -16.22 -11.51
CA ASP A 134 23.92 -15.50 -10.45
C ASP A 134 23.10 -14.36 -9.87
N ILE A 135 22.18 -13.80 -10.65
CA ILE A 135 21.24 -12.78 -10.18
C ILE A 135 20.17 -13.44 -9.31
N VAL A 136 19.64 -14.59 -9.76
CA VAL A 136 18.62 -15.34 -9.02
C VAL A 136 19.16 -15.87 -7.69
N LYS A 137 20.42 -16.35 -7.64
CA LYS A 137 21.04 -16.80 -6.37
C LYS A 137 21.12 -15.69 -5.32
N ASN A 138 21.24 -14.44 -5.75
CA ASN A 138 21.37 -13.28 -4.87
C ASN A 138 20.03 -12.57 -4.62
N GLU A 139 18.92 -13.12 -5.13
CA GLU A 139 17.58 -12.62 -4.88
C GLU A 139 17.19 -12.86 -3.43
N ARG A 140 16.60 -11.84 -2.78
CA ARG A 140 15.86 -12.06 -1.55
C ARG A 140 14.57 -12.79 -1.91
N LEU A 141 14.40 -14.02 -1.43
CA LEU A 141 13.18 -14.78 -1.63
C LEU A 141 12.00 -14.03 -0.97
N VAL A 142 11.21 -13.34 -1.79
CA VAL A 142 9.92 -12.77 -1.39
C VAL A 142 8.84 -13.81 -1.67
N ASP A 143 7.86 -13.92 -0.79
CA ASP A 143 6.73 -14.82 -1.01
C ASP A 143 6.02 -14.45 -2.34
N PRO A 144 5.80 -15.41 -3.24
CA PRO A 144 5.17 -15.15 -4.54
C PRO A 144 3.80 -14.46 -4.45
N ILE A 145 3.04 -14.71 -3.37
CA ILE A 145 1.75 -14.07 -3.12
C ILE A 145 1.95 -12.61 -2.77
N ASP A 146 2.94 -12.28 -1.96
CA ASP A 146 3.21 -10.90 -1.55
C ASP A 146 3.63 -10.07 -2.75
N ARG A 147 4.46 -10.65 -3.62
CA ARG A 147 4.87 -10.05 -4.89
C ARG A 147 3.70 -9.85 -5.86
N LEU A 148 2.85 -10.87 -6.02
CA LEU A 148 1.63 -10.74 -6.82
C LEU A 148 0.72 -9.65 -6.26
N SER A 149 0.63 -9.55 -4.94
CA SER A 149 -0.18 -8.56 -4.25
C SER A 149 0.34 -7.13 -4.45
N GLU A 150 1.65 -6.93 -4.53
CA GLU A 150 2.26 -5.63 -4.86
C GLU A 150 1.93 -5.20 -6.29
N GLU A 151 2.08 -6.09 -7.27
CA GLU A 151 1.72 -5.79 -8.67
C GLU A 151 0.22 -5.48 -8.80
N LEU A 152 -0.61 -6.22 -8.08
CA LEU A 152 -2.05 -5.98 -7.99
C LEU A 152 -2.35 -4.61 -7.39
N GLU A 153 -1.67 -4.23 -6.31
CA GLU A 153 -1.84 -2.93 -5.67
C GLU A 153 -1.47 -1.78 -6.60
N ILE A 154 -0.36 -1.89 -7.32
CA ILE A 154 0.07 -0.90 -8.33
C ILE A 154 -1.00 -0.76 -9.43
N PHE A 155 -1.52 -1.89 -9.92
CA PHE A 155 -2.56 -1.89 -10.95
C PHE A 155 -3.85 -1.21 -10.47
N LEU A 156 -4.32 -1.55 -9.27
CA LEU A 156 -5.55 -1.00 -8.71
C LEU A 156 -5.41 0.50 -8.44
N LYS A 157 -4.28 0.94 -7.87
CA LYS A 157 -3.97 2.37 -7.66
C LYS A 157 -4.03 3.16 -8.98
N ARG A 158 -3.38 2.66 -10.04
CA ARG A 158 -3.41 3.29 -11.37
C ARG A 158 -4.81 3.33 -11.98
N SER A 159 -5.63 2.33 -11.67
CA SER A 159 -7.01 2.23 -12.13
C SER A 159 -8.00 3.05 -11.27
N GLY A 160 -7.53 3.70 -10.19
CA GLY A 160 -8.39 4.39 -9.24
C GLY A 160 -9.35 3.46 -8.49
N LYS A 161 -8.99 2.18 -8.33
CA LYS A 161 -9.81 1.14 -7.69
C LYS A 161 -9.26 0.78 -6.31
N GLU A 162 -10.16 0.40 -5.41
CA GLU A 162 -9.81 -0.09 -4.09
C GLU A 162 -9.42 -1.57 -4.08
N PHE A 163 -8.61 -1.96 -3.10
CA PHE A 163 -8.15 -3.34 -2.87
C PHE A 163 -9.26 -4.20 -2.21
N THR A 164 -10.25 -4.59 -3.00
CA THR A 164 -11.38 -5.43 -2.57
C THR A 164 -11.31 -6.82 -3.17
N VAL A 165 -11.93 -7.82 -2.52
CA VAL A 165 -12.07 -9.20 -3.02
C VAL A 165 -12.54 -9.24 -4.47
N GLU A 166 -13.55 -8.44 -4.82
CA GLU A 166 -14.08 -8.35 -6.18
C GLU A 166 -13.04 -7.82 -7.18
N ASN A 167 -12.33 -6.74 -6.83
CA ASN A 167 -11.33 -6.16 -7.71
C ASN A 167 -10.08 -7.04 -7.84
N ILE A 168 -9.69 -7.75 -6.78
CA ILE A 168 -8.62 -8.76 -6.82
C ILE A 168 -9.03 -9.87 -7.79
N SER A 169 -10.24 -10.44 -7.63
CA SER A 169 -10.75 -11.49 -8.52
C SER A 169 -10.78 -11.03 -9.98
N ARG A 170 -11.30 -9.83 -10.25
CA ARG A 170 -11.30 -9.24 -11.61
C ARG A 170 -9.89 -9.11 -12.18
N PHE A 171 -8.93 -8.64 -11.38
CA PHE A 171 -7.54 -8.53 -11.80
C PHE A 171 -6.94 -9.89 -12.15
N LEU A 172 -7.03 -10.87 -11.25
CA LEU A 172 -6.45 -12.20 -11.46
C LEU A 172 -7.03 -12.87 -12.72
N ASN A 173 -8.34 -12.72 -12.96
CA ASN A 173 -8.99 -13.20 -14.17
C ASN A 173 -8.53 -12.44 -15.42
N ALA A 174 -8.45 -11.11 -15.38
CA ALA A 174 -8.01 -10.30 -16.54
C ALA A 174 -6.58 -10.64 -16.99
N PHE A 175 -5.72 -10.99 -16.04
CA PHE A 175 -4.34 -11.40 -16.28
C PHE A 175 -4.15 -12.90 -16.49
N ASN A 176 -5.22 -13.69 -16.55
CA ASN A 176 -5.19 -15.15 -16.70
C ASN A 176 -4.27 -15.84 -15.67
N ILE A 177 -4.32 -15.39 -14.41
CA ILE A 177 -3.49 -15.96 -13.35
C ILE A 177 -3.94 -17.38 -13.03
N ASN A 178 -2.99 -18.31 -12.99
CA ASN A 178 -3.26 -19.69 -12.61
C ASN A 178 -3.02 -19.85 -11.10
N PRO A 179 -4.05 -20.12 -10.28
CA PRO A 179 -3.92 -20.24 -8.83
C PRO A 179 -2.99 -21.39 -8.42
N SER A 180 -2.89 -22.45 -9.21
CA SER A 180 -2.01 -23.59 -8.91
C SER A 180 -0.53 -23.21 -8.95
N LYS A 181 -0.14 -22.16 -9.68
CA LYS A 181 1.23 -21.61 -9.64
C LYS A 181 1.59 -21.02 -8.28
N TYR A 182 0.58 -20.66 -7.48
CA TYR A 182 0.73 -20.08 -6.14
C TYR A 182 0.37 -21.09 -5.04
N GLY A 183 0.16 -22.38 -5.39
CA GLY A 183 -0.19 -23.42 -4.42
C GLY A 183 -1.67 -23.49 -4.05
N TYR A 184 -2.56 -22.86 -4.83
CA TYR A 184 -4.01 -22.87 -4.58
C TYR A 184 -4.78 -23.67 -5.63
N GLU A 185 -5.78 -24.43 -5.18
CA GLU A 185 -6.65 -25.21 -6.06
C GLU A 185 -7.66 -24.34 -6.80
N THR A 186 -8.11 -23.24 -6.21
CA THR A 186 -9.16 -22.38 -6.76
C THR A 186 -8.74 -20.92 -6.81
N MET A 187 -9.35 -20.16 -7.71
CA MET A 187 -9.16 -18.72 -7.77
C MET A 187 -9.68 -18.04 -6.50
N SER A 188 -10.80 -18.51 -5.93
CA SER A 188 -11.38 -17.94 -4.70
C SER A 188 -10.40 -18.02 -3.54
N SER A 189 -9.79 -19.19 -3.30
CA SER A 189 -8.87 -19.34 -2.17
C SER A 189 -7.59 -18.49 -2.31
N LEU A 190 -7.11 -18.26 -3.54
CA LEU A 190 -6.03 -17.32 -3.80
C LEU A 190 -6.45 -15.87 -3.53
N VAL A 191 -7.63 -15.46 -4.01
CA VAL A 191 -8.19 -14.12 -3.76
C VAL A 191 -8.33 -13.86 -2.27
N ASP A 192 -8.92 -14.81 -1.55
CA ASP A 192 -9.15 -14.72 -0.10
C ASP A 192 -7.83 -14.60 0.65
N THR A 193 -6.81 -15.38 0.27
CA THR A 193 -5.48 -15.29 0.91
C THR A 193 -4.79 -13.95 0.63
N ILE A 194 -4.86 -13.44 -0.60
CA ILE A 194 -4.30 -12.12 -0.95
C ILE A 194 -4.97 -11.02 -0.13
N TYR A 195 -6.31 -11.06 -0.04
CA TYR A 195 -7.08 -10.09 0.73
C TYR A 195 -6.79 -10.21 2.23
N GLU A 196 -6.74 -11.43 2.77
CA GLU A 196 -6.41 -11.68 4.17
C GLU A 196 -5.03 -11.11 4.53
N ARG A 197 -4.00 -11.38 3.70
CA ARG A 197 -2.64 -10.92 3.95
C ARG A 197 -2.47 -9.41 3.86
N LYS A 198 -3.08 -8.77 2.85
CA LYS A 198 -2.90 -7.33 2.62
C LYS A 198 -3.87 -6.44 3.39
N VAL A 199 -5.04 -6.94 3.75
CA VAL A 199 -6.10 -6.13 4.37
C VAL A 199 -6.46 -6.65 5.76
N GLU A 200 -6.86 -7.91 5.89
CA GLU A 200 -7.37 -8.39 7.18
C GLU A 200 -6.29 -8.50 8.26
N ARG A 201 -5.10 -9.03 7.94
CA ARG A 201 -4.02 -9.19 8.92
C ARG A 201 -3.54 -7.85 9.49
N PRO A 202 -3.28 -6.81 8.68
CA PRO A 202 -2.96 -5.49 9.21
C PRO A 202 -4.08 -4.91 10.09
N GLU A 203 -5.35 -5.02 9.69
CA GLU A 203 -6.48 -4.52 10.48
C GLU A 203 -6.66 -5.31 11.79
N LYS A 204 -6.56 -6.64 11.75
CA LYS A 204 -6.53 -7.50 12.95
C LYS A 204 -5.37 -7.10 13.85
N MET A 205 -4.19 -6.85 13.30
CA MET A 205 -3.02 -6.44 14.08
C MET A 205 -3.25 -5.12 14.82
N LYS A 206 -3.91 -4.13 14.19
CA LYS A 206 -4.31 -2.88 14.87
C LYS A 206 -5.22 -3.15 16.07
N GLU A 207 -6.20 -4.04 15.92
CA GLU A 207 -7.12 -4.40 17.02
C GLU A 207 -6.40 -5.14 18.16
N ILE A 208 -5.52 -6.07 17.82
CA ILE A 208 -4.73 -6.85 18.78
C ILE A 208 -3.81 -5.93 19.59
N LYS A 209 -3.14 -4.97 18.94
CA LYS A 209 -2.32 -3.96 19.63
C LYS A 209 -3.14 -3.17 20.66
N LEU A 210 -4.37 -2.77 20.32
CA LEU A 210 -5.25 -2.05 21.25
C LEU A 210 -5.69 -2.91 22.44
N ILE A 211 -5.90 -4.22 22.24
CA ILE A 211 -6.22 -5.17 23.32
C ILE A 211 -5.04 -5.24 24.30
N LEU A 212 -3.81 -5.43 23.80
CA LEU A 212 -2.60 -5.47 24.63
C LEU A 212 -2.38 -4.17 25.40
N ILE A 213 -2.51 -3.03 24.72
CA ILE A 213 -2.38 -1.71 25.34
C ILE A 213 -3.41 -1.53 26.46
N ARG A 214 -4.67 -1.92 26.25
CA ARG A 214 -5.71 -1.82 27.29
C ARG A 214 -5.41 -2.70 28.49
N GLU A 215 -4.96 -3.93 28.26
CA GLU A 215 -4.58 -4.83 29.35
C GLU A 215 -3.38 -4.28 30.14
N ALA A 216 -2.39 -3.69 29.46
CA ALA A 216 -1.24 -3.07 30.10
C ALA A 216 -1.59 -1.81 30.94
N ILE A 217 -2.68 -1.11 30.61
CA ILE A 217 -3.11 0.12 31.32
C ILE A 217 -4.06 -0.21 32.48
N PHE A 218 -5.04 -1.09 32.24
CA PHE A 218 -6.16 -1.31 33.17
C PHE A 218 -6.13 -2.68 33.87
N GLY A 219 -5.28 -3.59 33.41
CA GLY A 219 -5.19 -4.97 33.89
C GLY A 219 -3.77 -5.33 34.31
N THR A 220 -3.36 -6.55 34.01
CA THR A 220 -2.01 -7.03 34.29
C THR A 220 -1.49 -7.87 33.12
N LEU A 221 -0.72 -7.21 32.25
CA LEU A 221 -0.13 -7.87 31.09
C LEU A 221 1.18 -8.56 31.49
N THR A 222 1.21 -9.89 31.41
CA THR A 222 2.39 -10.75 31.62
C THR A 222 2.45 -11.82 30.54
N ASP A 223 3.57 -12.54 30.43
CA ASP A 223 3.68 -13.67 29.49
C ASP A 223 2.63 -14.77 29.74
N GLU A 224 2.24 -14.95 31.00
CA GLU A 224 1.25 -15.94 31.43
C GLU A 224 -0.18 -15.48 31.06
N SER A 225 -0.47 -14.19 31.19
CA SER A 225 -1.80 -13.64 30.92
C SER A 225 -2.14 -13.60 29.43
N LEU A 226 -1.15 -13.65 28.52
CA LEU A 226 -1.37 -13.72 27.06
C LEU A 226 -2.28 -14.88 26.64
N SER A 227 -2.15 -16.04 27.29
CA SER A 227 -2.97 -17.22 26.99
C SER A 227 -4.44 -17.04 27.38
N VAL A 228 -4.69 -16.30 28.47
CA VAL A 228 -6.03 -15.94 28.93
C VAL A 228 -6.62 -14.87 28.02
N LEU A 229 -5.83 -13.86 27.68
CA LEU A 229 -6.20 -12.77 26.77
C LEU A 229 -6.62 -13.29 25.38
N SER A 230 -5.85 -14.25 24.85
CA SER A 230 -6.11 -14.95 23.59
C SER A 230 -7.50 -15.58 23.58
N LYS A 231 -7.85 -16.34 24.63
CA LYS A 231 -9.15 -16.99 24.75
C LYS A 231 -10.29 -15.98 24.92
N ALA A 232 -10.10 -14.97 25.78
CA ALA A 232 -11.12 -13.98 26.10
C ALA A 232 -11.51 -13.12 24.88
N ASN A 233 -10.58 -12.84 23.99
CA ASN A 233 -10.80 -11.99 22.82
C ASN A 233 -10.95 -12.78 21.51
N HIS A 234 -10.92 -14.12 21.55
CA HIS A 234 -10.93 -14.99 20.36
C HIS A 234 -9.82 -14.66 19.35
N VAL A 235 -8.62 -14.33 19.85
CA VAL A 235 -7.43 -13.98 19.04
C VAL A 235 -6.39 -15.09 19.13
N ASN A 236 -5.71 -15.43 18.03
CA ASN A 236 -4.62 -16.39 18.06
C ASN A 236 -3.47 -15.92 18.93
N LEU A 237 -2.91 -16.84 19.73
CA LEU A 237 -1.76 -16.53 20.60
C LEU A 237 -0.53 -16.08 19.81
N SER A 238 -0.30 -16.59 18.59
CA SER A 238 0.80 -16.17 17.72
C SER A 238 0.67 -14.69 17.32
N ASP A 239 -0.54 -14.24 17.02
CA ASP A 239 -0.82 -12.89 16.56
C ASP A 239 -0.67 -11.90 17.73
N LEU A 240 -1.08 -12.30 18.94
CA LEU A 240 -0.82 -11.57 20.18
C LEU A 240 0.67 -11.41 20.47
N LYS A 241 1.46 -12.48 20.32
CA LYS A 241 2.92 -12.42 20.52
C LYS A 241 3.58 -11.51 19.49
N THR A 242 3.17 -11.61 18.23
CA THR A 242 3.68 -10.74 17.16
C THR A 242 3.35 -9.28 17.46
N ALA A 243 2.11 -8.98 17.86
CA ALA A 243 1.70 -7.64 18.24
C ALA A 243 2.49 -7.10 19.44
N LEU A 244 2.74 -7.94 20.45
CA LEU A 244 3.54 -7.59 21.62
C LEU A 244 4.98 -7.25 21.24
N GLU A 245 5.62 -8.06 20.39
CA GLU A 245 6.96 -7.80 19.87
C GLU A 245 7.04 -6.48 19.09
N ILE A 246 6.03 -6.20 18.26
CA ILE A 246 5.93 -4.91 17.54
C ILE A 246 5.85 -3.75 18.55
N LEU A 247 4.97 -3.83 19.55
CA LEU A 247 4.81 -2.77 20.55
C LEU A 247 6.06 -2.55 21.41
N LEU A 248 6.82 -3.61 21.71
CA LEU A 248 8.10 -3.51 22.40
C LEU A 248 9.17 -2.86 21.51
N HIS A 249 9.27 -3.30 20.25
CA HIS A 249 10.20 -2.74 19.28
C HIS A 249 9.95 -1.25 19.03
N ASP A 250 8.68 -0.86 18.93
CA ASP A 250 8.26 0.52 18.67
C ASP A 250 8.35 1.41 19.92
N GLY A 251 8.79 0.87 21.06
CA GLY A 251 8.95 1.60 22.33
C GLY A 251 7.62 2.10 22.91
N ILE A 252 6.53 1.36 22.66
CA ILE A 252 5.19 1.63 23.19
C ILE A 252 4.96 0.83 24.48
N LEU A 253 5.51 -0.38 24.54
CA LEU A 253 5.56 -1.20 25.74
C LEU A 253 7.01 -1.38 26.20
N GLU A 254 7.18 -1.59 27.50
CA GLU A 254 8.42 -2.05 28.10
C GLU A 254 8.14 -3.25 29.01
N LYS A 255 9.16 -4.08 29.22
CA LYS A 255 9.08 -5.23 30.13
C LYS A 255 9.86 -4.92 31.41
N GLN A 256 9.19 -4.98 32.56
CA GLN A 256 9.78 -4.82 33.88
C GLN A 256 9.30 -5.95 34.80
N ASP A 257 10.22 -6.68 35.43
CA ASP A 257 9.92 -7.72 36.43
C ASP A 257 8.78 -8.68 36.04
N ASN A 258 8.79 -9.14 34.79
CA ASN A 258 7.81 -10.06 34.20
C ASN A 258 6.41 -9.46 33.89
N THR A 259 6.28 -8.14 34.00
CA THR A 259 5.08 -7.38 33.61
C THR A 259 5.40 -6.45 32.43
N TYR A 260 4.37 -6.15 31.63
CA TYR A 260 4.46 -5.22 30.52
C TYR A 260 3.73 -3.92 30.87
N SER A 261 4.43 -2.79 30.81
CA SER A 261 3.89 -1.45 31.07
C SER A 261 3.93 -0.59 29.82
N VAL A 262 3.03 0.40 29.74
CA VAL A 262 2.96 1.35 28.62
C VAL A 262 3.92 2.52 28.82
N ILE A 263 4.72 2.81 27.79
CA ILE A 263 5.46 4.06 27.67
C ILE A 263 4.56 5.09 26.99
N ARG A 264 4.17 6.14 27.72
CA ARG A 264 3.18 7.14 27.27
C ARG A 264 3.82 8.28 26.47
N ASN A 265 4.36 7.94 25.30
CA ASN A 265 4.97 8.89 24.36
C ASN A 265 4.07 9.18 23.16
N LYS A 266 4.53 10.01 22.22
CA LYS A 266 3.80 10.30 20.98
C LYS A 266 3.47 9.06 20.15
N ALA A 267 4.37 8.06 20.10
CA ALA A 267 4.14 6.82 19.35
C ALA A 267 2.97 6.02 19.93
N PHE A 268 2.87 5.94 21.26
CA PHE A 268 1.71 5.35 21.94
C PHE A 268 0.39 6.00 21.49
N PHE A 269 0.31 7.34 21.51
CA PHE A 269 -0.90 8.05 21.06
C PHE A 269 -1.19 7.89 19.57
N ALA A 270 -0.14 7.82 18.73
CA ALA A 270 -0.29 7.52 17.31
C ALA A 270 -0.87 6.11 17.10
N THR A 271 -0.43 5.11 17.88
CA THR A 271 -0.98 3.74 17.81
C THR A 271 -2.45 3.67 18.20
N LEU A 272 -2.90 4.49 19.16
CA LEU A 272 -4.33 4.61 19.48
C LEU A 272 -5.18 5.15 18.32
N LEU A 273 -4.55 5.92 17.41
CA LEU A 273 -5.19 6.53 16.25
C LEU A 273 -4.99 5.74 14.95
N GLU A 274 -4.22 4.65 14.91
CA GLU A 274 -3.96 3.88 13.69
C GLU A 274 -5.24 3.34 13.00
N LYS A 275 -6.28 3.05 13.80
CA LYS A 275 -7.61 2.64 13.30
C LYS A 275 -8.43 3.82 12.78
N TYR A 276 -8.08 5.03 13.20
CA TYR A 276 -8.78 6.28 12.91
C TYR A 276 -7.78 7.32 12.36
N PRO A 277 -7.13 7.03 11.21
CA PRO A 277 -6.10 7.92 10.66
C PRO A 277 -6.70 9.30 10.44
N VAL A 278 -5.91 10.32 10.77
CA VAL A 278 -6.26 11.73 10.65
C VAL A 278 -5.06 12.55 10.23
N GLU A 279 -5.27 13.36 9.19
CA GLU A 279 -4.36 14.40 8.74
C GLU A 279 -5.14 15.71 8.68
N TYR A 280 -4.67 16.70 9.43
CA TYR A 280 -5.36 17.95 9.68
C TYR A 280 -5.82 18.66 8.40
N THR A 281 -4.91 18.86 7.44
CA THR A 281 -5.18 19.62 6.22
C THR A 281 -6.22 18.94 5.35
N SER A 282 -6.08 17.62 5.20
CA SER A 282 -6.98 16.76 4.44
C SER A 282 -8.36 16.70 5.07
N LEU A 283 -8.45 16.63 6.41
CA LEU A 283 -9.72 16.63 7.12
C LEU A 283 -10.41 18.00 7.01
N VAL A 284 -9.70 19.12 7.20
CA VAL A 284 -10.27 20.46 7.01
C VAL A 284 -10.86 20.62 5.61
N ASN A 285 -10.08 20.27 4.57
CA ASN A 285 -10.54 20.32 3.18
C ASN A 285 -11.74 19.40 2.92
N PHE A 286 -11.73 18.21 3.51
CA PHE A 286 -12.84 17.26 3.43
C PHE A 286 -14.12 17.86 4.01
N LEU A 287 -14.06 18.43 5.22
CA LEU A 287 -15.21 19.01 5.91
C LEU A 287 -15.78 20.21 5.17
N GLU A 288 -14.94 21.09 4.61
CA GLU A 288 -15.42 22.25 3.85
C GLU A 288 -16.18 21.85 2.59
N LYS A 289 -15.69 20.83 1.87
CA LYS A 289 -16.37 20.29 0.69
C LYS A 289 -17.68 19.59 1.07
N VAL A 290 -17.66 18.75 2.09
CA VAL A 290 -18.87 18.05 2.58
C VAL A 290 -19.92 19.05 3.04
N TYR A 291 -19.52 20.06 3.81
CA TYR A 291 -20.41 21.14 4.26
C TYR A 291 -21.08 21.84 3.07
N LYS A 292 -20.29 22.28 2.08
CA LYS A 292 -20.80 22.92 0.86
C LYS A 292 -21.72 22.00 0.06
N ALA A 293 -21.45 20.70 0.03
CA ALA A 293 -22.27 19.72 -0.70
C ALA A 293 -23.67 19.56 -0.07
N PHE A 294 -23.74 19.47 1.27
CA PHE A 294 -25.02 19.43 2.00
C PHE A 294 -25.79 20.75 1.91
N MET A 295 -25.13 21.90 2.14
CA MET A 295 -25.80 23.21 2.12
C MET A 295 -26.38 23.56 0.74
N ASN A 296 -25.73 23.12 -0.34
CA ASN A 296 -26.22 23.32 -1.71
C ASN A 296 -27.21 22.23 -2.17
N GLY A 297 -27.56 21.27 -1.29
CA GLY A 297 -28.47 20.17 -1.62
C GLY A 297 -27.95 19.17 -2.65
N LYS A 298 -26.64 19.20 -2.97
CA LYS A 298 -26.00 18.25 -3.89
C LYS A 298 -25.97 16.84 -3.31
N VAL A 299 -25.80 16.76 -1.99
CA VAL A 299 -25.77 15.52 -1.22
C VAL A 299 -26.89 15.58 -0.18
N LYS A 300 -27.64 14.48 -0.09
CA LYS A 300 -28.72 14.29 0.89
C LYS A 300 -28.38 13.25 1.94
N SER A 301 -27.36 12.41 1.74
CA SER A 301 -26.96 11.35 2.66
C SER A 301 -25.46 11.09 2.59
N LEU A 302 -24.86 10.53 3.65
CA LEU A 302 -23.41 10.35 3.72
C LEU A 302 -22.84 9.41 2.64
N ASN A 303 -23.59 8.40 2.21
CA ASN A 303 -23.19 7.47 1.15
C ASN A 303 -23.09 8.11 -0.26
N GLN A 304 -23.64 9.31 -0.45
CA GLN A 304 -23.52 10.05 -1.71
C GLN A 304 -22.21 10.84 -1.76
N ILE A 305 -21.49 10.97 -0.65
CA ILE A 305 -20.13 11.52 -0.65
C ILE A 305 -19.23 10.48 -1.31
N GLN A 306 -18.65 10.84 -2.45
CA GLN A 306 -17.78 9.93 -3.21
C GLN A 306 -16.32 10.18 -2.85
N GLN A 307 -15.58 9.14 -2.49
CA GLN A 307 -14.15 9.24 -2.18
C GLN A 307 -13.35 9.84 -3.35
N SER A 308 -13.75 9.57 -4.61
CA SER A 308 -13.09 10.08 -5.80
C SER A 308 -13.06 11.62 -5.90
N GLU A 309 -13.91 12.32 -5.15
CA GLU A 309 -13.90 13.79 -5.06
C GLU A 309 -12.78 14.33 -4.13
N PHE A 310 -12.07 13.42 -3.47
CA PHE A 310 -11.02 13.69 -2.49
C PHE A 310 -9.74 12.91 -2.84
N LYS A 311 -8.58 13.47 -2.46
CA LYS A 311 -7.29 12.79 -2.58
C LYS A 311 -6.98 12.06 -1.26
N LEU A 312 -7.83 11.10 -0.90
CA LEU A 312 -7.76 10.37 0.37
C LEU A 312 -7.58 8.87 0.16
N SER A 313 -6.85 8.22 1.05
CA SER A 313 -6.87 6.76 1.15
C SER A 313 -8.24 6.25 1.63
N SER A 314 -8.54 4.97 1.40
CA SER A 314 -9.81 4.35 1.83
C SER A 314 -9.99 4.42 3.35
N THR A 315 -8.89 4.22 4.10
CA THR A 315 -8.90 4.25 5.57
C THR A 315 -9.12 5.65 6.12
N GLU A 316 -8.49 6.68 5.55
CA GLU A 316 -8.75 8.09 5.90
C GLU A 316 -10.19 8.49 5.57
N PHE A 317 -10.67 8.15 4.36
CA PHE A 317 -12.02 8.49 3.94
C PHE A 317 -13.08 7.87 4.87
N LYS A 318 -12.91 6.59 5.25
CA LYS A 318 -13.77 5.91 6.23
C LYS A 318 -13.68 6.54 7.62
N SER A 319 -12.47 6.87 8.08
CA SER A 319 -12.25 7.58 9.35
C SER A 319 -13.01 8.91 9.37
N TYR A 320 -12.89 9.70 8.30
CA TYR A 320 -13.48 11.04 8.21
C TYR A 320 -15.00 10.99 8.12
N LEU A 321 -15.54 10.07 7.33
CA LEU A 321 -16.98 9.84 7.25
C LEU A 321 -17.58 9.40 8.58
N GLU A 322 -16.91 8.51 9.32
CA GLU A 322 -17.37 8.11 10.65
C GLU A 322 -17.29 9.30 11.64
N ALA A 323 -16.25 10.12 11.58
CA ALA A 323 -16.12 11.33 12.38
C ALA A 323 -17.24 12.35 12.08
N VAL A 324 -17.58 12.56 10.80
CA VAL A 324 -18.71 13.39 10.37
C VAL A 324 -20.03 12.83 10.87
N LYS A 325 -20.27 11.53 10.72
CA LYS A 325 -21.48 10.86 11.23
C LYS A 325 -21.64 11.04 12.74
N ARG A 326 -20.53 10.99 13.48
CA ARG A 326 -20.49 11.10 14.96
C ARG A 326 -20.40 12.54 15.47
N SER A 327 -20.34 13.53 14.60
CA SER A 327 -20.25 14.95 14.97
C SER A 327 -21.50 15.48 15.69
N GLY A 328 -22.66 14.83 15.54
CA GLY A 328 -23.93 15.37 16.05
C GLY A 328 -24.36 16.66 15.35
N CYS A 329 -23.80 16.98 14.17
CA CYS A 329 -24.22 18.09 13.32
C CYS A 329 -25.20 17.67 12.21
N LEU A 330 -25.45 16.37 12.06
CA LEU A 330 -26.40 15.82 11.10
C LEU A 330 -27.68 15.42 11.84
N LYS A 331 -28.83 15.82 11.30
CA LYS A 331 -30.16 15.39 11.73
C LYS A 331 -30.92 14.75 10.57
N GLY A 332 -31.83 13.83 10.88
CA GLY A 332 -32.81 13.35 9.92
C GLY A 332 -33.59 14.52 9.32
N ILE A 333 -34.18 14.31 8.14
CA ILE A 333 -35.04 15.33 7.53
C ILE A 333 -36.21 15.69 8.46
N ASP A 334 -36.65 14.72 9.27
CA ASP A 334 -37.66 14.78 10.33
C ASP A 334 -37.13 15.27 11.69
N ASP A 335 -35.92 15.84 11.74
CA ASP A 335 -35.26 16.35 12.95
C ASP A 335 -34.85 15.29 13.99
N THR A 336 -34.91 14.00 13.63
CA THR A 336 -34.41 12.91 14.46
C THR A 336 -32.88 12.89 14.55
N ASP A 337 -32.35 12.42 15.68
CA ASP A 337 -30.91 12.29 15.90
C ASP A 337 -30.35 10.94 15.36
N TYR A 338 -31.20 10.11 14.75
CA TYR A 338 -30.80 8.81 14.20
C TYR A 338 -30.22 8.97 12.79
N ILE A 339 -28.89 8.89 12.68
CA ILE A 339 -28.17 9.02 11.40
C ILE A 339 -27.50 7.70 10.99
N SER A 340 -27.89 7.19 9.82
CA SER A 340 -27.17 6.14 9.11
C SER A 340 -26.43 6.70 7.89
N TYR A 341 -25.61 5.87 7.25
CA TYR A 341 -24.91 6.27 6.02
C TYR A 341 -25.87 6.52 4.84
N SER A 342 -26.98 5.79 4.78
CA SER A 342 -27.89 5.76 3.63
C SER A 342 -29.16 6.61 3.82
N THR A 343 -29.46 6.99 5.06
CA THR A 343 -30.65 7.79 5.38
C THR A 343 -30.43 9.25 5.00
N PRO A 344 -31.42 9.91 4.36
CA PRO A 344 -31.37 11.35 4.14
C PRO A 344 -31.19 12.13 5.44
N ALA A 345 -30.26 13.09 5.43
CA ALA A 345 -29.92 13.93 6.56
C ALA A 345 -29.68 15.38 6.11
N LYS A 346 -29.90 16.31 7.04
CA LYS A 346 -29.58 17.73 6.90
C LYS A 346 -28.51 18.13 7.91
N LEU A 347 -27.63 19.02 7.49
CA LEU A 347 -26.61 19.60 8.36
C LEU A 347 -27.23 20.81 9.08
N VAL A 348 -27.16 20.83 10.41
CA VAL A 348 -27.90 21.79 11.27
C VAL A 348 -27.01 22.75 12.06
N CYS A 349 -25.72 22.81 11.73
CA CYS A 349 -24.74 23.67 12.39
C CYS A 349 -23.97 24.52 11.36
N ASP A 350 -23.27 25.57 11.80
CA ASP A 350 -22.34 26.30 10.94
C ASP A 350 -21.04 25.51 10.72
N LEU A 351 -20.19 25.99 9.80
CA LEU A 351 -18.96 25.30 9.41
C LEU A 351 -17.95 25.17 10.57
N GLU A 352 -17.85 26.17 11.44
CA GLU A 352 -16.87 26.16 12.54
C GLU A 352 -17.30 25.20 13.65
N VAL A 353 -18.60 25.15 13.95
CA VAL A 353 -19.17 24.13 14.83
C VAL A 353 -19.03 22.74 14.20
N PHE A 354 -19.24 22.61 12.89
CA PHE A 354 -19.06 21.35 12.18
C PHE A 354 -17.62 20.84 12.31
N LYS A 355 -16.63 21.69 12.02
CA LYS A 355 -15.20 21.38 12.22
C LYS A 355 -14.92 20.97 13.66
N THR A 356 -15.29 21.80 14.64
CA THR A 356 -15.05 21.53 16.06
C THR A 356 -15.63 20.19 16.49
N ARG A 357 -16.88 19.89 16.16
CA ARG A 357 -17.52 18.64 16.58
C ARG A 357 -16.97 17.41 15.86
N THR A 358 -16.63 17.54 14.58
CA THR A 358 -16.01 16.43 13.84
C THR A 358 -14.60 16.14 14.35
N PHE A 359 -13.77 17.15 14.62
CA PHE A 359 -12.43 16.93 15.17
C PHE A 359 -12.46 16.37 16.61
N SER A 360 -13.46 16.75 17.41
CA SER A 360 -13.65 16.21 18.77
C SER A 360 -13.77 14.68 18.81
N TYR A 361 -14.22 14.05 17.70
CA TYR A 361 -14.26 12.60 17.56
C TYR A 361 -12.91 11.94 17.85
N TYR A 362 -11.80 12.50 17.37
CA TYR A 362 -10.48 11.90 17.51
C TYR A 362 -9.95 11.98 18.94
N ILE A 363 -10.21 13.10 19.64
CA ILE A 363 -9.92 13.23 21.08
C ILE A 363 -10.69 12.15 21.86
N LYS A 364 -11.99 11.98 21.56
CA LYS A 364 -12.80 10.91 22.18
C LYS A 364 -12.26 9.52 21.91
N ARG A 365 -11.74 9.25 20.70
CA ARG A 365 -11.16 7.94 20.37
C ARG A 365 -9.95 7.64 21.23
N VAL A 366 -9.02 8.59 21.36
CA VAL A 366 -7.88 8.44 22.28
C VAL A 366 -8.35 8.18 23.71
N LEU A 367 -9.23 9.04 24.23
CA LEU A 367 -9.73 8.94 25.61
C LEU A 367 -10.58 7.68 25.87
N SER A 368 -11.14 7.06 24.83
CA SER A 368 -11.86 5.79 24.95
C SER A 368 -10.95 4.57 25.14
N HIS A 369 -9.65 4.73 24.91
CA HIS A 369 -8.65 3.68 25.12
C HIS A 369 -7.78 3.92 26.35
N THR A 370 -7.70 5.15 26.85
CA THR A 370 -6.86 5.51 27.99
C THR A 370 -7.32 6.82 28.64
N PHE A 371 -6.91 7.08 29.88
CA PHE A 371 -6.94 8.43 30.44
C PHE A 371 -5.76 9.24 29.89
N VAL A 372 -5.82 10.57 29.93
CA VAL A 372 -4.76 11.43 29.37
C VAL A 372 -4.36 12.50 30.39
N PHE A 373 -3.06 12.62 30.67
CA PHE A 373 -2.56 13.71 31.51
C PHE A 373 -2.54 15.02 30.74
N ARG A 374 -2.67 16.15 31.45
CA ARG A 374 -2.66 17.50 30.86
C ARG A 374 -1.45 17.75 29.94
N GLU A 375 -0.26 17.29 30.34
CA GLU A 375 0.97 17.46 29.57
C GLU A 375 0.97 16.61 28.28
N GLU A 376 0.25 15.48 28.27
CA GLU A 376 0.15 14.58 27.12
C GLU A 376 -0.84 15.07 26.06
N LEU A 377 -1.70 16.04 26.40
CA LEU A 377 -2.60 16.67 25.44
C LEU A 377 -1.83 17.31 24.27
N GLU A 378 -0.59 17.74 24.50
CA GLU A 378 0.29 18.25 23.45
C GLU A 378 0.53 17.22 22.33
N TYR A 379 0.65 15.93 22.66
CA TYR A 379 0.80 14.89 21.64
C TYR A 379 -0.47 14.73 20.80
N ILE A 380 -1.64 14.79 21.42
CA ILE A 380 -2.92 14.71 20.70
C ILE A 380 -3.11 15.94 19.80
N LYS A 381 -2.80 17.12 20.33
CA LYS A 381 -2.84 18.39 19.59
C LYS A 381 -1.92 18.34 18.37
N GLU A 382 -0.70 17.83 18.53
CA GLU A 382 0.22 17.70 17.41
C GLU A 382 -0.28 16.68 16.37
N LEU A 383 -0.69 15.49 16.81
CA LEU A 383 -1.07 14.38 15.93
C LEU A 383 -2.37 14.64 15.16
N VAL A 384 -3.37 15.26 15.79
CA VAL A 384 -4.72 15.42 15.22
C VAL A 384 -4.91 16.82 14.64
N PHE A 385 -4.36 17.85 15.29
CA PHE A 385 -4.66 19.25 14.99
C PHE A 385 -3.49 19.98 14.30
N SER A 386 -2.35 19.31 14.07
CA SER A 386 -1.15 19.96 13.51
C SER A 386 -0.77 21.23 14.29
N ASN A 387 -0.94 21.20 15.62
CA ASN A 387 -0.71 22.33 16.53
C ASN A 387 -1.67 23.53 16.39
N ASP A 388 -2.83 23.38 15.74
CA ASP A 388 -3.91 24.36 15.79
C ASP A 388 -4.52 24.43 17.21
N GLN A 389 -3.99 25.36 18.01
CA GLN A 389 -4.41 25.58 19.40
C GLN A 389 -5.88 25.98 19.50
N THR A 390 -6.37 26.81 18.58
CA THR A 390 -7.73 27.39 18.68
C THR A 390 -8.79 26.32 18.47
N LEU A 391 -8.60 25.48 17.45
CA LEU A 391 -9.50 24.37 17.18
C LEU A 391 -9.41 23.30 18.29
N PHE A 392 -8.20 23.00 18.75
CA PHE A 392 -7.99 22.04 19.84
C PHE A 392 -8.72 22.45 21.13
N ASP A 393 -8.54 23.70 21.57
CA ASP A 393 -9.20 24.22 22.79
C ASP A 393 -10.72 24.23 22.63
N SER A 394 -11.21 24.58 21.44
CA SER A 394 -12.65 24.56 21.12
C SER A 394 -13.23 23.14 21.21
N CYS A 395 -12.50 22.13 20.70
CA CYS A 395 -12.89 20.72 20.79
C CYS A 395 -12.90 20.23 22.25
N LEU A 396 -11.84 20.50 23.00
CA LEU A 396 -11.73 20.06 24.39
C LEU A 396 -12.82 20.72 25.26
N HIS A 397 -13.03 22.03 25.09
CA HIS A 397 -14.10 22.75 25.78
C HIS A 397 -15.48 22.18 25.45
N TYR A 398 -15.76 21.91 24.16
CA TYR A 398 -17.00 21.28 23.73
C TYR A 398 -17.26 19.94 24.43
N LEU A 399 -16.25 19.08 24.47
CA LEU A 399 -16.36 17.75 25.09
C LEU A 399 -16.62 17.83 26.60
N ILE A 400 -15.93 18.72 27.30
CA ILE A 400 -16.10 18.92 28.75
C ILE A 400 -17.48 19.51 29.05
N LYS A 401 -17.87 20.56 28.32
CA LYS A 401 -19.18 21.22 28.51
C LYS A 401 -20.35 20.26 28.30
N ASN A 402 -20.22 19.33 27.37
CA ASN A 402 -21.24 18.32 27.12
C ASN A 402 -21.21 17.14 28.10
N GLY A 403 -20.22 17.06 29.00
CA GLY A 403 -20.04 15.94 29.92
C GLY A 403 -19.56 14.66 29.24
N GLU A 404 -18.98 14.76 28.04
CA GLU A 404 -18.40 13.61 27.32
C GLU A 404 -16.96 13.32 27.77
N VAL A 405 -16.29 14.34 28.31
CA VAL A 405 -14.96 14.25 28.92
C VAL A 405 -15.02 14.91 30.29
N THR A 406 -14.50 14.21 31.30
CA THR A 406 -14.37 14.75 32.66
C THR A 406 -12.91 15.08 32.93
N GLU A 407 -12.66 16.29 33.43
CA GLU A 407 -11.35 16.70 33.95
C GLU A 407 -11.36 16.54 35.48
N LEU A 408 -10.45 15.71 36.01
CA LEU A 408 -10.23 15.55 37.44
C LEU A 408 -8.76 15.84 37.75
N GLY A 409 -8.49 17.01 38.32
CA GLY A 409 -7.12 17.49 38.55
C GLY A 409 -6.39 17.70 37.23
N ASN A 410 -5.30 16.97 37.01
CA ASN A 410 -4.50 17.03 35.78
C ASN A 410 -4.76 15.86 34.82
N VAL A 411 -5.89 15.16 34.97
CA VAL A 411 -6.22 13.97 34.18
C VAL A 411 -7.58 14.13 33.51
N TYR A 412 -7.63 13.76 32.24
CA TYR A 412 -8.83 13.75 31.40
C TYR A 412 -9.31 12.32 31.19
N PHE A 413 -10.61 12.09 31.37
CA PHE A 413 -11.27 10.79 31.23
C PHE A 413 -12.42 10.87 30.23
N TYR A 414 -12.60 9.83 29.45
CA TYR A 414 -13.84 9.67 28.69
C TYR A 414 -15.00 9.30 29.63
N THR A 415 -16.12 10.01 29.51
CA THR A 415 -17.33 9.74 30.29
C THR A 415 -18.46 9.46 29.31
N PRO A 416 -18.76 8.18 29.02
CA PRO A 416 -19.90 7.83 28.19
C PRO A 416 -21.19 8.28 28.88
N LYS A 417 -22.11 8.89 28.11
CA LYS A 417 -23.48 9.17 28.57
C LYS A 417 -24.34 7.92 28.58
#